data_AF-A0A662D0R3-F1
#
_entry.id   AF-A0A662D0R3-F1
#
_cell.length_a   1.000
_cell.length_b   1.000
_cell.length_c   1.000
_cell.angle_alpha   90.00
_cell.angle_beta   90.00
_cell.angle_gamma   90.00
#
_symmetry.space_group_name_H-M   'P 1'
#
loop_
_entity.id
_entity.type
_entity.pdbx_description
1 polymer ?
#
loop_
_entity_poly.entity_id
_entity_poly.type
_entity_poly.pdbx_seq_one_letter_code
_entity_poly.pdbx_strand_id
1 'polypeptide(L)'
;MKNLSFEQALEELEKIVDRLENEELTLEESLRLFEEGVKLARFLREELEKAEKKVEILLKDTQGELKPHPFEVEKRQELIENKGRGDSSLEKKKEEQGEDDIPF
;
A
#
# COMPACT_ATOMS: atom_id res chain seq x y z
N MET A 1 13.44 -9.31 -4.85
CA MET A 1 14.50 -8.53 -4.17
C MET A 1 15.10 -9.40 -3.09
N LYS A 2 16.42 -9.41 -2.92
CA LYS A 2 17.04 -10.11 -1.77
C LYS A 2 16.45 -9.51 -0.49
N ASN A 3 16.10 -10.35 0.49
CA ASN A 3 15.75 -9.90 1.85
C ASN A 3 17.02 -9.32 2.49
N LEU A 4 17.27 -8.04 2.25
CA LEU A 4 18.33 -7.28 2.91
C LEU A 4 17.88 -6.94 4.33
N SER A 5 18.79 -7.04 5.29
CA SER A 5 18.58 -6.43 6.61
C SER A 5 18.59 -4.90 6.49
N PHE A 6 18.09 -4.22 7.53
CA PHE A 6 18.10 -2.76 7.59
C PHE A 6 19.52 -2.20 7.45
N GLU A 7 20.47 -2.76 8.20
CA GLU A 7 21.87 -2.35 8.22
C GLU A 7 22.54 -2.54 6.85
N GLN A 8 22.26 -3.66 6.17
CA GLN A 8 22.78 -3.91 4.83
C GLN A 8 22.18 -2.95 3.79
N ALA A 9 20.89 -2.64 3.89
CA ALA A 9 20.24 -1.69 3.00
C ALA A 9 20.76 -0.26 3.21
N LEU A 10 21.09 0.10 4.46
CA LEU A 10 21.69 1.38 4.80
C LEU A 10 23.11 1.49 4.24
N GLU A 11 23.94 0.46 4.45
CA GLU A 11 25.31 0.41 3.92
C GLU A 11 25.32 0.51 2.38
N GLU A 12 24.38 -0.15 1.70
CA GLU A 12 24.28 -0.07 0.25
C GLU A 12 23.82 1.32 -0.22
N LEU A 13 22.90 1.97 0.51
CA LEU A 13 22.48 3.33 0.20
C LEU A 13 23.63 4.33 0.36
N GLU A 14 24.44 4.19 1.41
CA GLU A 14 25.64 5.01 1.62
C GLU A 14 26.62 4.86 0.45
N LYS A 15 26.90 3.63 0.02
CA LYS A 15 27.75 3.36 -1.15
C LYS A 15 27.19 3.98 -2.44
N ILE A 16 25.87 3.98 -2.61
CA ILE A 16 25.25 4.61 -3.78
C ILE A 16 25.42 6.12 -3.74
N VAL A 17 25.25 6.74 -2.57
CA VAL A 17 25.46 8.19 -2.39
C VAL A 17 26.92 8.54 -2.68
N ASP A 18 27.88 7.83 -2.08
CA ASP A 18 29.31 8.02 -2.33
C ASP A 18 29.64 7.89 -3.82
N ARG A 19 28.98 6.94 -4.50
CA ARG A 19 29.17 6.75 -5.94
C ARG A 19 28.61 7.91 -6.75
N LEU A 20 27.41 8.39 -6.43
CA LEU A 20 26.74 9.51 -7.10
C LEU A 20 27.52 10.83 -6.99
N GLU A 21 28.38 10.99 -5.98
CA GLU A 21 29.26 12.15 -5.82
C GLU A 21 30.48 12.13 -6.75
N ASN A 22 30.73 11.02 -7.49
CA ASN A 22 31.85 10.96 -8.43
C ASN A 22 31.54 11.68 -9.74
N GLU A 23 32.44 12.58 -10.15
CA GLU A 23 32.32 13.39 -11.36
C GLU A 23 32.46 12.60 -12.68
N GLU A 24 32.93 11.35 -12.62
CA GLU A 24 33.16 10.49 -13.80
C GLU A 24 31.95 9.62 -14.19
N LEU A 25 30.82 9.72 -13.49
CA LEU A 25 29.63 8.94 -13.80
C LEU A 25 28.97 9.38 -15.11
N THR A 26 28.63 8.41 -15.95
CA THR A 26 27.76 8.69 -17.10
C THR A 26 26.32 8.95 -16.64
N LEU A 27 25.55 9.69 -17.45
CA LEU A 27 24.15 9.99 -17.15
C LEU A 27 23.31 8.72 -16.88
N GLU A 28 23.52 7.67 -17.67
CA GLU A 28 22.81 6.40 -17.53
C GLU A 28 23.12 5.73 -16.18
N GLU A 29 24.39 5.73 -15.77
CA GLU A 29 24.80 5.18 -14.48
C GLU A 29 24.24 6.00 -13.32
N SER A 30 24.25 7.33 -13.42
CA SER A 30 23.67 8.23 -12.43
C SER A 30 22.17 7.98 -12.26
N LEU A 31 21.43 7.81 -13.36
CA LEU A 31 20.00 7.47 -13.31
C LEU A 31 19.76 6.12 -12.65
N ARG A 32 20.57 5.10 -12.99
CA ARG A 32 20.45 3.76 -12.39
C ARG A 32 20.71 3.78 -10.88
N LEU A 33 21.78 4.45 -10.46
CA LEU A 33 22.14 4.60 -9.06
C LEU A 33 21.08 5.38 -8.29
N PHE A 34 20.56 6.45 -8.87
CA PHE A 34 19.47 7.23 -8.28
C PHE A 34 18.21 6.38 -8.07
N GLU A 35 17.77 5.63 -9.07
CA GLU A 35 16.61 4.73 -8.93
C GLU A 35 16.80 3.69 -7.82
N GLU A 36 18.01 3.11 -7.74
CA GLU A 36 18.35 2.13 -6.71
C GLU A 36 18.36 2.77 -5.32
N GLY A 37 18.97 3.95 -5.18
CA GLY A 37 18.97 4.73 -3.94
C GLY A 37 17.56 5.08 -3.46
N VAL A 38 16.67 5.49 -4.38
CA VAL A 38 15.26 5.77 -4.04
C VAL A 38 14.54 4.52 -3.54
N LYS A 39 14.79 3.35 -4.14
CA LYS A 39 14.20 2.08 -3.69
C LYS A 39 14.67 1.72 -2.28
N LEU A 40 15.98 1.83 -2.00
CA LEU A 40 16.54 1.57 -0.68
C LEU A 40 16.02 2.55 0.38
N ALA A 41 15.98 3.85 0.06
CA ALA A 41 15.46 4.88 0.98
C ALA A 41 13.98 4.64 1.33
N ARG A 42 13.18 4.17 0.38
CA ARG A 42 11.78 3.77 0.65
C ARG A 42 11.71 2.57 1.59
N PHE A 43 12.51 1.53 1.33
CA PHE A 43 12.58 0.36 2.20
C PHE A 43 12.99 0.71 3.63
N LEU A 44 14.05 1.50 3.81
CA LEU A 44 14.53 1.93 5.13
C LEU A 44 13.46 2.69 5.91
N ARG A 45 12.74 3.60 5.24
CA ARG A 45 11.63 4.33 5.87
C ARG A 45 10.51 3.39 6.33
N GLU A 46 10.13 2.42 5.50
CA GLU A 46 9.10 1.44 5.87
C GLU A 46 9.52 0.58 7.08
N GLU A 47 10.79 0.20 7.17
CA GLU A 47 11.31 -0.53 8.34
C GLU A 47 11.31 0.32 9.61
N LEU A 48 11.67 1.61 9.51
CA LEU A 48 11.59 2.55 10.62
C LEU A 48 10.14 2.77 11.09
N GLU A 49 9.19 2.95 10.17
CA GLU A 49 7.76 3.07 10.51
C GLU A 49 7.22 1.83 11.22
N LYS A 50 7.67 0.63 10.82
CA LYS A 50 7.32 -0.63 11.51
C LYS A 50 7.91 -0.67 12.92
N ALA A 51 9.14 -0.21 13.11
CA ALA A 51 9.78 -0.15 14.41
C ALA A 51 9.08 0.84 15.35
N GLU A 52 8.75 2.04 14.84
CA GLU A 52 8.03 3.07 15.58
C GLU A 52 6.67 2.57 16.08
N LYS A 53 5.86 1.95 15.21
CA LYS A 53 4.56 1.36 15.59
C LYS A 53 4.69 0.31 16.69
N LYS A 54 5.73 -0.53 16.63
CA LYS A 54 5.98 -1.54 17.68
C LYS A 54 6.29 -0.88 19.01
N VAL A 55 7.12 0.16 19.02
CA VAL A 55 7.44 0.94 20.23
C VAL A 55 6.18 1.60 20.79
N GLU A 56 5.35 2.20 19.94
CA GLU A 56 4.10 2.84 20.35
C GLU A 56 3.15 1.86 21.05
N ILE A 57 2.97 0.65 20.50
CA ILE A 57 2.15 -0.42 21.12
C ILE A 57 2.72 -0.77 22.50
N LEU A 58 4.02 -1.03 22.60
CA LEU A 58 4.66 -1.41 23.86
C LEU A 58 4.55 -0.31 24.94
N LEU A 59 4.70 0.96 24.56
CA LEU A 59 4.56 2.09 25.48
C LEU A 59 3.12 2.21 25.99
N LYS A 60 2.13 2.06 25.10
CA LYS A 60 0.71 2.06 25.47
C LYS A 60 0.36 0.88 26.39
N ASP A 61 0.99 -0.28 26.20
CA ASP A 61 0.84 -1.44 27.09
C ASP A 61 1.39 -1.15 28.51
N THR A 62 2.54 -0.47 28.62
CA THR A 62 3.17 -0.15 29.93
C THR A 62 2.47 0.98 30.71
N GLN A 63 1.72 1.85 30.02
CA GLN A 63 0.92 2.93 30.62
C GLN A 63 -0.51 2.48 31.00
N GLY A 64 -0.86 1.21 30.72
CA GLY A 64 -1.87 0.51 31.49
C GLY A 64 -3.27 0.40 30.90
N GLU A 65 -3.52 0.68 29.62
CA GLU A 65 -4.61 0.01 28.86
C GLU A 65 -4.41 0.08 27.32
N LEU A 66 -4.30 -1.09 26.68
CA LEU A 66 -4.69 -1.31 25.28
C LEU A 66 -5.18 -2.75 25.06
N LYS A 67 -6.26 -2.88 24.28
CA LYS A 67 -6.93 -4.15 23.93
C LYS A 67 -6.43 -4.67 22.57
N PRO A 68 -6.38 -6.00 22.36
CA PRO A 68 -5.87 -6.58 21.13
C PRO A 68 -6.80 -6.28 19.94
N HIS A 69 -6.24 -5.74 18.85
CA HIS A 69 -6.89 -5.74 17.54
C HIS A 69 -6.12 -6.69 16.60
N PRO A 70 -6.78 -7.66 15.96
CA PRO A 70 -6.15 -8.47 14.93
C PRO A 70 -5.62 -7.59 13.80
N PHE A 71 -4.41 -7.89 13.33
CA PHE A 71 -3.80 -7.23 12.18
C PHE A 71 -4.34 -7.85 10.90
N GLU A 72 -5.24 -7.17 10.19
CA GLU A 72 -5.70 -7.60 8.87
C GLU A 72 -4.71 -7.13 7.79
N VAL A 73 -4.00 -8.09 7.20
CA VAL A 73 -3.17 -7.85 6.02
C VAL A 73 -4.11 -7.76 4.82
N GLU A 74 -4.42 -6.54 4.38
CA GLU A 74 -5.21 -6.32 3.17
C GLU A 74 -4.46 -6.85 1.94
N LYS A 75 -4.88 -8.04 1.46
CA LYS A 75 -4.42 -8.57 0.17
C LYS A 75 -4.92 -7.62 -0.91
N ARG A 76 -4.02 -6.83 -1.49
CA ARG A 76 -4.26 -6.16 -2.78
C ARG A 76 -4.41 -7.23 -3.87
N GLN A 77 -5.61 -7.77 -4.01
CA GLN A 77 -5.95 -8.68 -5.10
C GLN A 77 -6.45 -7.85 -6.28
N GLU A 78 -5.76 -8.05 -7.40
CA GLU A 78 -6.05 -7.53 -8.72
C GLU A 78 -7.52 -7.78 -9.12
N LEU A 79 -8.25 -6.72 -9.46
CA LEU A 79 -9.51 -6.78 -10.20
C LEU A 79 -9.29 -6.14 -11.57
N ILE A 80 -8.57 -6.85 -12.44
CA ILE A 80 -8.79 -6.76 -13.88
C ILE A 80 -9.49 -8.06 -14.28
N GLU A 81 -10.82 -8.10 -14.12
CA GLU A 81 -11.64 -9.10 -14.80
C GLU A 81 -12.60 -8.43 -15.77
N ASN A 82 -12.24 -8.57 -17.05
CA ASN A 82 -13.11 -8.39 -18.19
C ASN A 82 -14.40 -9.19 -18.02
N LYS A 83 -15.56 -8.55 -18.16
CA LYS A 83 -16.74 -9.19 -18.72
C LYS A 83 -17.51 -8.24 -19.61
N GLY A 84 -17.13 -8.22 -20.88
CA GLY A 84 -18.05 -7.86 -21.95
C GLY A 84 -19.12 -8.94 -22.10
N ARG A 85 -20.37 -8.50 -22.33
CA ARG A 85 -21.42 -9.07 -23.21
C ARG A 85 -22.80 -8.83 -22.62
N GLY A 86 -23.70 -8.35 -23.48
CA GLY A 86 -25.10 -8.77 -23.44
C GLY A 86 -26.12 -7.67 -23.21
N ASP A 87 -26.48 -6.99 -24.30
CA ASP A 87 -27.83 -6.48 -24.54
C ASP A 87 -28.87 -7.60 -24.31
N SER A 88 -29.91 -7.34 -23.52
CA SER A 88 -31.27 -7.80 -23.87
C SER A 88 -32.34 -7.11 -23.03
N SER A 89 -33.18 -6.40 -23.75
CA SER A 89 -34.46 -5.82 -23.34
C SER A 89 -35.51 -6.87 -22.92
N LEU A 90 -36.53 -6.40 -22.17
CA LEU A 90 -37.92 -6.90 -22.01
C LEU A 90 -38.17 -8.11 -21.10
N GLU A 91 -38.97 -7.91 -20.03
CA GLU A 91 -40.28 -8.56 -19.87
C GLU A 91 -41.16 -7.87 -18.80
N LYS A 92 -42.44 -7.69 -19.14
CA LYS A 92 -43.52 -7.02 -18.39
C LYS A 92 -44.28 -8.02 -17.50
N LYS A 93 -44.88 -7.54 -16.39
CA LYS A 93 -46.21 -7.93 -15.79
C LYS A 93 -46.42 -7.05 -14.54
N LYS A 94 -47.27 -6.02 -14.47
CA LYS A 94 -48.76 -5.89 -14.44
C LYS A 94 -49.47 -6.57 -13.25
N GLU A 95 -50.43 -5.80 -12.71
CA GLU A 95 -51.59 -6.09 -11.81
C GLU A 95 -51.38 -5.77 -10.31
N GLU A 96 -51.92 -4.64 -9.80
CA GLU A 96 -53.31 -4.34 -9.31
C GLU A 96 -53.43 -4.66 -7.80
N GLN A 97 -54.13 -3.98 -6.90
CA GLN A 97 -54.95 -2.75 -6.79
C GLN A 97 -55.21 -2.57 -5.27
N GLY A 98 -55.71 -1.41 -4.85
CA GLY A 98 -56.15 -1.08 -3.48
C GLY A 98 -55.93 0.42 -3.25
N GLU A 99 -56.80 1.34 -3.70
CA GLU A 99 -58.11 1.66 -3.07
C GLU A 99 -57.92 1.73 -1.54
N ASP A 100 -58.02 2.85 -0.84
CA ASP A 100 -58.90 4.01 -0.99
C ASP A 100 -58.38 5.21 -0.19
N ASP A 101 -59.09 6.34 -0.33
CA ASP A 101 -59.18 7.48 0.59
C ASP A 101 -58.17 8.64 0.44
N ILE A 102 -58.49 9.52 -0.52
CA ILE A 102 -58.39 10.97 -0.30
C ILE A 102 -59.81 11.51 -0.36
N PRO A 103 -60.27 12.25 0.68
CA PRO A 103 -60.85 13.54 0.34
C PRO A 103 -60.51 14.68 1.32
N PHE A 104 -60.20 15.82 0.68
CA PHE A 104 -60.04 17.21 1.12
C PHE A 104 -58.77 17.61 1.88
#